data_AF-A0A0K6GNT4-F1
#
_entry.id   AF-A0A0K6GNT4-F1
#
_cell.length_a   1.000
_cell.length_b   1.000
_cell.length_c   1.000
_cell.angle_alpha   90.00
_cell.angle_beta   90.00
_cell.angle_gamma   90.00
#
_symmetry.space_group_name_H-M   'P 1'
#
loop_
_entity.id
_entity.type
_entity.pdbx_description
1 polymer ?
#
loop_
_entity_poly.entity_id
_entity_poly.type
_entity_poly.pdbx_seq_one_letter_code
_entity_poly.pdbx_strand_id
1 'polypeptide(L)' 'MIKMAQFHHIKFLHEVEGLSQRQIAQKLGISRNTVSKYLKQNEAPTTIHRQKNYHGKEYSDETKRVLPIIDQ' A
#
# COMPACT_ATOMS: atom_id res chain seq x y z
N MET A 1 -1.34 7.33 0.43
CA MET A 1 -1.82 6.89 -0.90
C MET A 1 -1.00 7.69 -1.91
N ILE A 2 -0.35 7.04 -2.87
CA ILE A 2 0.40 7.75 -3.91
C ILE A 2 -0.58 8.52 -4.80
N LYS A 3 -0.25 9.76 -5.17
CA LYS A 3 -1.07 10.57 -6.09
C LYS A 3 -0.96 10.02 -7.51
N MET A 4 -2.00 10.15 -8.33
CA MET A 4 -1.98 9.79 -9.78
C MET A 4 -0.77 10.36 -10.52
N ALA A 5 -0.40 11.61 -10.23
CA ALA A 5 0.78 12.24 -10.81
C ALA A 5 2.08 11.47 -10.54
N GLN A 6 2.24 10.86 -9.36
CA GLN A 6 3.43 10.07 -9.01
C GLN A 6 3.47 8.73 -9.76
N PHE A 7 2.33 8.11 -10.07
CA PHE A 7 2.28 6.87 -10.85
C PHE A 7 2.81 7.07 -12.27
N HIS A 8 2.31 8.09 -12.96
CA HIS A 8 2.77 8.40 -14.33
C HIS A 8 4.23 8.86 -14.34
N HIS A 9 4.67 9.61 -13.31
CA HIS A 9 6.07 10.03 -13.21
C HIS A 9 7.01 8.83 -13.05
N ILE A 10 6.65 7.81 -12.24
CA ILE A 10 7.44 6.57 -12.11
C ILE A 10 7.57 5.87 -13.47
N LYS A 11 6.46 5.75 -14.22
CA LYS A 11 6.44 5.14 -15.56
C LYS A 11 7.34 5.88 -16.54
N PHE A 12 7.23 7.21 -16.61
CA PHE A 12 8.05 8.05 -17.46
C PHE A 12 9.55 7.92 -17.16
N LEU A 13 9.94 7.99 -15.89
CA LEU A 13 11.35 7.88 -15.49
C LEU A 13 11.97 6.52 -15.84
N HIS A 14 11.16 5.46 -15.82
CA HIS A 14 11.63 4.11 -16.14
C HIS A 14 11.67 3.84 -17.64
N GLU A 15 10.60 4.17 -18.36
CA GLU A 15 10.44 3.83 -19.78
C GLU A 15 11.12 4.84 -20.71
N VAL A 16 11.17 6.13 -20.34
CA VAL A 16 11.75 7.20 -21.16
C VAL A 16 13.17 7.55 -20.71
N GLU A 17 13.37 7.79 -19.42
CA GLU A 17 14.71 8.15 -18.90
C GLU A 17 15.61 6.92 -18.62
N GLY A 18 15.06 5.70 -18.66
CA GLY A 18 15.83 4.47 -18.44
C GLY A 18 16.40 4.33 -17.01
N LEU A 19 15.87 5.07 -16.05
CA LEU A 19 16.39 5.07 -14.68
C LEU A 19 16.09 3.75 -13.98
N SER A 20 17.04 3.31 -13.16
CA SER A 20 16.82 2.15 -12.30
C SER A 20 15.80 2.47 -11.21
N GLN A 21 15.11 1.44 -10.72
CA GLN A 21 14.13 1.58 -9.63
C GLN A 21 14.72 2.22 -8.36
N ARG A 22 16.03 2.04 -8.09
CA ARG A 22 16.71 2.67 -6.95
C ARG A 22 16.89 4.18 -7.17
N GLN A 23 17.24 4.60 -8.37
CA GLN A 23 17.37 6.02 -8.70
C GLN A 23 16.00 6.71 -8.67
N ILE A 24 14.96 6.07 -9.20
CA ILE A 24 13.58 6.60 -9.14
C ILE A 24 13.13 6.76 -7.69
N ALA A 25 13.41 5.78 -6.83
CA ALA A 25 13.10 5.83 -5.40
C ALA A 25 13.79 7.02 -4.71
N GLN A 26 15.08 7.22 -4.98
CA GLN A 26 15.84 8.36 -4.44
C GLN A 26 15.33 9.71 -4.97
N LYS A 27 15.08 9.81 -6.29
CA LYS A 27 14.60 11.03 -6.95
C LYS A 27 13.21 11.45 -6.45
N LEU A 28 12.33 10.49 -6.18
CA LEU A 28 10.95 10.75 -5.75
C LEU A 28 10.74 10.69 -4.22
N GLY A 29 11.76 10.32 -3.45
CA GLY A 29 11.65 10.17 -1.99
C GLY A 29 10.68 9.07 -1.54
N ILE A 30 10.50 8.02 -2.35
CA ILE A 30 9.59 6.90 -2.06
C ILE A 30 10.35 5.59 -1.95
N SER A 31 9.76 4.58 -1.29
CA SER A 31 10.42 3.28 -1.18
C SER A 31 10.58 2.62 -2.57
N ARG A 32 11.70 1.92 -2.77
CA ARG A 32 11.90 1.09 -3.98
C ARG A 32 10.76 0.06 -4.17
N ASN A 33 10.22 -0.47 -3.07
CA ASN A 33 9.10 -1.42 -3.13
C ASN A 33 7.85 -0.77 -3.72
N THR A 34 7.62 0.50 -3.43
CA THR A 34 6.54 1.29 -4.02
C THR A 34 6.74 1.47 -5.52
N VAL A 35 7.96 1.81 -5.95
CA VAL A 35 8.33 1.90 -7.38
C VAL A 35 8.10 0.56 -8.08
N SER A 36 8.62 -0.53 -7.52
CA SER A 36 8.47 -1.88 -8.09
C SER A 36 7.00 -2.30 -8.20
N LYS A 37 6.20 -2.03 -7.17
CA LYS A 37 4.75 -2.29 -7.20
C LYS A 37 4.07 -1.56 -8.35
N TYR A 38 4.35 -0.27 -8.51
CA TYR A 38 3.67 0.55 -9.52
C TYR A 38 4.18 0.31 -10.94
N LEU A 39 5.44 -0.09 -11.13
CA LEU A 39 5.90 -0.54 -12.44
C LEU A 39 5.24 -1.85 -12.90
N LYS A 40 4.86 -2.73 -11.96
CA LYS A 40 4.13 -3.97 -12.24
C LYS A 40 2.63 -3.75 -12.47
N GLN A 41 2.07 -2.64 -12.00
CA GLN A 41 0.66 -2.32 -12.25
C GLN A 41 0.53 -1.60 -13.59
N ASN A 42 -0.34 -2.12 -14.46
CA ASN A 42 -0.67 -1.47 -15.73
C ASN A 42 -1.67 -0.32 -15.55
N GLU A 43 -2.47 -0.37 -14.50
CA GLU A 43 -3.50 0.62 -14.22
C GLU A 43 -3.09 1.51 -13.04
N ALA A 44 -3.39 2.81 -13.18
CA ALA A 44 -3.18 3.76 -12.11
C ALA A 44 -4.07 3.41 -10.91
N PRO A 45 -3.57 3.48 -9.66
CA PRO A 45 -4.36 3.14 -8.49
C PRO A 45 -5.54 4.10 -8.30
N THR A 46 -6.72 3.75 -8.76
CA THR A 46 -7.94 4.54 -8.52
C THR A 46 -8.05 4.91 -7.04
N THR A 47 -8.55 6.10 -6.74
CA THR A 47 -8.91 6.55 -5.39
C THR A 47 -10.10 5.76 -4.86
N ILE A 48 -9.99 4.43 -4.88
CA ILE A 48 -10.92 3.57 -4.16
C ILE A 48 -10.57 3.82 -2.70
N HIS A 49 -11.51 4.44 -1.97
CA HIS A 49 -11.49 4.45 -0.52
C HIS A 49 -11.46 2.99 -0.08
N ARG A 50 -10.25 2.45 0.12
CA ARG A 50 -10.06 1.11 0.64
C ARG A 50 -10.70 1.13 2.01
N GLN A 51 -11.94 0.65 2.10
CA GLN A 51 -12.59 0.39 3.37
C GLN A 51 -11.65 -0.54 4.11
N LYS A 52 -11.09 -0.06 5.22
CA LYS A 52 -10.38 -0.93 6.12
C LYS A 52 -11.44 -1.80 6.75
N ASN A 53 -11.71 -2.94 6.13
CA ASN A 53 -12.44 -4.01 6.77
C ASN A 53 -11.51 -4.54 7.86
N TYR A 54 -11.53 -3.87 9.01
CA TYR A 54 -11.22 -4.50 10.27
C TYR A 54 -12.35 -5.50 10.51
N HIS A 55 -12.42 -6.58 9.72
CA HIS A 55 -12.98 -7.81 10.26
C HIS A 55 -11.99 -8.22 11.33
N GLY A 56 -12.17 -7.61 12.52
CA GLY A 56 -11.57 -8.08 13.74
C GLY A 56 -11.89 -9.55 13.79
N LYS A 57 -10.87 -10.37 13.96
CA LYS A 57 -11.01 -11.80 14.19
C LYS A 57 -12.04 -11.91 15.32
N GLU A 58 -13.26 -12.38 15.02
CA GLU A 58 -14.24 -12.56 16.09
C GLU A 58 -13.57 -13.48 17.10
N TYR A 59 -13.48 -12.99 18.34
CA TYR A 59 -12.97 -13.79 19.43
C TYR A 59 -13.76 -15.10 19.47
N SER A 60 -13.09 -16.22 19.75
CA SER A 60 -13.78 -17.49 20.00
C SER A 60 -14.88 -17.28 21.03
N ASP A 61 -15.97 -18.06 20.95
CA ASP A 61 -17.04 -18.01 21.93
C ASP A 61 -16.52 -18.21 23.37
N GLU A 62 -15.44 -18.98 23.53
CA GLU A 62 -14.75 -19.14 24.82
C GLU A 62 -14.10 -17.82 25.26
N THR A 63 -13.38 -17.15 24.36
CA THR A 63 -12.70 -15.88 24.63
C THR A 63 -13.71 -14.78 24.96
N LYS A 64 -14.85 -14.73 24.27
CA LYS A 64 -15.96 -13.81 24.57
C LYS A 64 -16.54 -14.03 25.98
N ARG A 65 -16.55 -15.26 26.49
CA ARG A 65 -17.05 -15.60 27.84
C ARG A 65 -16.07 -15.22 28.96
N VAL A 66 -14.76 -15.37 28.73
CA VAL A 66 -13.75 -15.12 29.77
C VAL A 66 -13.33 -13.65 29.87
N LEU A 67 -13.42 -12.88 28.78
CA LEU A 67 -13.07 -11.46 28.74
C LEU A 67 -13.67 -10.63 29.90
N PRO A 68 -14.99 -10.73 30.21
CA PRO A 68 -15.60 -9.95 31.29
C PRO A 68 -15.15 -10.36 32.70
N ILE A 69 -14.63 -11.57 32.87
CA ILE A 69 -14.16 -12.10 34.16
C ILE A 69 -12.75 -11.60 34.45
N ILE A 70 -11.93 -11.45 33.41
CA ILE A 70 -10.52 -11.04 33.52
C ILE A 70 -10.40 -9.51 33.73
N ASP A 71 -11.38 -8.73 33.29
CA ASP A 71 -11.39 -7.26 33.35
C ASP A 71 -12.00 -6.68 34.65
N GLN A 72 -12.38 -7.53 35.61
CA GLN A 72 -12.90 -7.16 36.94
C GLN A 72 -11.80 -7.20 38.01
#